data_AF-A0A1Y3BA26-F1
#
_entry.id   AF-A0A1Y3BA26-F1
#
_cell.length_a   1.000
_cell.length_b   1.000
_cell.length_c   1.000
_cell.angle_alpha   90.00
_cell.angle_beta   90.00
_cell.angle_gamma   90.00
#
_symmetry.space_group_name_H-M   'P 1'
#
loop_
_entity.id
_entity.type
_entity.pdbx_description
1 polymer ?
#
loop_
_entity_poly.entity_id
_entity_poly.type
_entity_poly.pdbx_seq_one_letter_code
_entity_poly.pdbx_strand_id
1 'polypeptide(L)'
;WNASTLPEFLCRRAYSLLKDALQNEFWPLTDIKLNSLERILMLVANENSPQPLPQNTVIQICLALDLLILFLQTMKRDLAIQMLMPLQRAISTCCTCTNPKIVSTVHNLLTKMMAIVPPSCHSSTISPRCGQPVKVDTLETFEQLYTDIHSLILNGFMSYNKIGQTGAPMIMPGQMNNTNATGSAGIAQMMPNTSARLPVGQMAGTQIPGLSSSTTTLSQLFSVLMCLKAACLNEPAYIDRLSTPFLVMLQKLVKEHTNVPNTQVQSPDFNASLCADIINLCLELIKNRIAFSNPETRRTLINSVFFILIEKSPEVKVMKTLLKIFEEWIKQPLSPTGHGSGRANSGNVQTMVSMLRDKTTLVLRIGHNIEKRFSDDVELNAQYLELIHYIYSDDALKTHDIASKLEFAFMAGLRCPQPQIRQKFFNILNSNLRKRIYERLLYITNSQSW
;
A
#
# COMPACT_ATOMS: atom_id res chain seq x y z
N TRP A 1 33.36 6.60 26.56
CA TRP A 1 32.10 6.01 27.04
C TRP A 1 31.81 4.82 26.15
N ASN A 2 32.10 3.61 26.65
CA ASN A 2 31.96 2.37 25.87
C ASN A 2 30.48 2.08 25.64
N ALA A 3 30.08 2.03 24.37
CA ALA A 3 28.69 1.98 23.90
C ALA A 3 27.99 0.62 24.08
N SER A 4 28.53 -0.29 24.91
CA SER A 4 28.11 -1.69 24.93
C SER A 4 26.89 -1.98 25.79
N THR A 5 26.48 -1.11 26.71
CA THR A 5 25.22 -1.27 27.49
C THR A 5 24.72 0.08 28.02
N LEU A 6 24.08 0.90 27.19
CA LEU A 6 23.21 1.95 27.77
C LEU A 6 21.87 1.29 28.13
N PRO A 7 21.41 1.32 29.39
CA PRO A 7 20.10 0.79 29.75
C PRO A 7 19.01 1.55 28.98
N GLU A 8 18.26 0.85 28.12
CA GLU A 8 17.18 1.43 27.29
C GLU A 8 16.23 2.30 28.12
N PHE A 9 15.97 1.88 29.36
CA PHE A 9 15.14 2.62 30.32
C PHE A 9 15.69 4.02 30.63
N LEU A 10 17.01 4.18 30.79
CA LEU A 10 17.61 5.48 31.06
C LEU A 10 17.49 6.41 29.85
N CYS A 11 17.70 5.89 28.63
CA CYS A 11 17.48 6.66 27.42
C CYS A 11 16.02 7.13 27.28
N ARG A 12 15.05 6.23 27.54
CA ARG A 12 13.62 6.57 27.49
C ARG A 12 13.24 7.58 28.56
N ARG A 13 13.80 7.47 29.76
CA ARG A 13 13.59 8.44 30.84
C ARG A 13 14.17 9.81 30.48
N ALA A 14 15.39 9.85 29.95
CA ALA A 14 16.01 11.09 29.47
C ALA A 14 15.18 11.73 28.34
N TYR A 15 14.67 10.93 27.41
CA TYR A 15 13.75 11.40 26.36
C TYR A 15 12.47 12.01 26.95
N SER A 16 11.84 11.36 27.93
CA SER A 16 10.63 11.88 28.59
C SER A 16 10.90 13.21 29.29
N LEU A 17 11.99 13.30 30.05
CA LEU A 17 12.37 14.54 30.73
C LEU A 17 12.67 15.66 29.74
N LEU A 18 13.34 15.34 28.62
CA LEU A 18 13.60 16.31 27.57
C LEU A 18 12.30 16.76 26.89
N LYS A 19 11.36 15.85 26.64
CA LYS A 19 10.03 16.19 26.12
C LYS A 19 9.29 17.15 27.06
N ASP A 20 9.27 16.86 28.35
CA ASP A 20 8.62 17.72 29.35
C ASP A 20 9.32 19.09 29.44
N ALA A 21 10.66 19.11 29.35
CA ALA A 21 11.44 20.36 29.34
C ALA A 21 11.16 21.21 28.09
N LEU A 22 11.11 20.61 26.90
CA LEU A 22 10.88 21.30 25.62
C LEU A 22 9.43 21.79 25.45
N GLN A 23 8.46 21.19 26.15
CA GLN A 23 7.07 21.65 26.15
C GLN A 23 6.84 22.87 27.06
N ASN A 24 7.75 23.15 27.99
CA ASN A 24 7.70 24.35 28.81
C ASN A 24 8.31 25.53 28.03
N GLU A 25 7.53 26.59 27.82
CA GLU A 25 7.85 27.76 26.95
C GLU A 25 9.12 28.56 27.34
N PHE A 26 9.83 28.15 28.39
CA PHE A 26 10.94 28.90 28.98
C PHE A 26 12.31 28.67 28.32
N TRP A 27 12.44 27.75 27.36
CA TRP A 27 13.74 27.42 26.76
C TRP A 27 13.93 28.03 25.37
N PRO A 28 14.76 29.08 25.22
CA PRO A 28 15.13 29.61 23.91
C PRO A 28 16.13 28.64 23.25
N LEU A 29 15.62 27.66 22.51
CA LEU A 29 16.44 26.70 21.78
C LEU A 29 16.97 27.38 20.51
N THR A 30 18.05 28.14 20.61
CA THR A 30 18.62 28.87 19.45
C THR A 30 19.72 28.10 18.75
N ASP A 31 20.50 27.26 19.46
CA ASP A 31 21.69 26.59 18.90
C ASP A 31 21.81 25.12 19.33
N ILE A 32 21.11 24.22 18.64
CA ILE A 32 21.29 22.77 18.83
C ILE A 32 22.32 22.27 17.80
N LYS A 33 23.36 21.56 18.25
CA LYS A 33 24.34 20.91 17.35
C LYS A 33 23.95 19.45 17.12
N LEU A 34 23.50 19.09 15.92
CA LEU A 34 23.07 17.72 15.57
C LEU A 34 24.15 16.85 14.89
N ASN A 35 25.40 17.30 14.81
CA ASN A 35 26.48 16.54 14.16
C ASN A 35 26.69 15.14 14.80
N SER A 36 26.38 14.99 16.09
CA SER A 36 26.40 13.67 16.75
C SER A 36 25.23 12.78 16.35
N LEU A 37 24.05 13.34 16.06
CA LEU A 37 22.89 12.57 15.60
C LEU A 37 23.12 12.00 14.20
N GLU A 38 23.73 12.77 13.29
CA GLU A 38 24.07 12.30 11.95
C GLU A 38 24.92 11.01 12.02
N ARG A 39 25.94 11.02 12.89
CA ARG A 39 26.81 9.85 13.11
C ARG A 39 26.04 8.62 13.62
N ILE A 40 25.08 8.83 14.53
CA ILE A 40 24.24 7.74 15.07
C ILE A 40 23.32 7.18 13.98
N LEU A 41 22.67 8.04 13.21
CA LEU A 41 21.79 7.62 12.12
C LEU A 41 22.55 6.89 11.01
N MET A 42 23.78 7.31 10.71
CA MET A 42 24.65 6.64 9.74
C MET A 42 25.11 5.24 10.18
N LEU A 43 24.92 4.84 11.45
CA LEU A 43 25.17 3.45 11.89
C LEU A 43 24.26 2.44 11.16
N VAL A 44 23.15 2.91 10.58
CA VAL A 44 22.30 2.13 9.68
C VAL A 44 23.07 1.53 8.50
N ALA A 45 24.07 2.25 7.95
CA ALA A 45 24.79 1.80 6.75
C ALA A 45 25.53 0.46 6.93
N ASN A 46 25.70 0.02 8.18
CA ASN A 46 26.29 -1.27 8.53
C ASN A 46 25.31 -2.46 8.33
N GLU A 47 24.03 -2.21 8.02
CA GLU A 47 23.04 -3.24 7.64
C GLU A 47 23.43 -4.00 6.36
N ASN A 48 24.32 -3.45 5.54
CA ASN A 48 24.87 -4.14 4.37
C ASN A 48 25.79 -5.34 4.72
N SER A 49 26.10 -5.53 6.01
CA SER A 49 26.78 -6.74 6.50
C SER A 49 25.76 -7.88 6.67
N PRO A 50 26.15 -9.15 6.45
CA PRO A 50 25.21 -10.29 6.49
C PRO A 50 24.62 -10.59 7.90
N GLN A 51 24.88 -9.76 8.90
CA GLN A 51 24.38 -9.92 10.27
C GLN A 51 23.29 -8.90 10.59
N PRO A 52 22.22 -9.29 11.28
CA PRO A 52 21.18 -8.37 11.72
C PRO A 52 21.78 -7.29 12.65
N LEU A 53 21.28 -6.05 12.54
CA LEU A 53 21.79 -4.95 13.37
C LEU A 53 21.70 -5.31 14.87
N PRO A 54 22.73 -5.02 15.67
CA PRO A 54 22.67 -5.19 17.12
C PRO A 54 21.50 -4.41 17.71
N GLN A 55 20.78 -5.02 18.67
CA GLN A 55 19.60 -4.42 19.29
C GLN A 55 19.88 -3.04 19.90
N ASN A 56 21.06 -2.84 20.48
CA ASN A 56 21.50 -1.54 21.02
C ASN A 56 21.60 -0.47 19.92
N THR A 57 22.10 -0.82 18.74
CA THR A 57 22.21 0.09 17.60
C THR A 57 20.82 0.50 17.11
N VAL A 58 19.89 -0.45 17.02
CA VAL A 58 18.48 -0.16 16.66
C VAL A 58 17.84 0.81 17.66
N ILE A 59 18.04 0.59 18.95
CA ILE A 59 17.53 1.49 20.01
C ILE A 59 18.11 2.90 19.85
N GLN A 60 19.43 3.02 19.65
CA GLN A 60 20.08 4.32 19.46
C GLN A 60 19.54 5.07 18.23
N ILE A 61 19.36 4.38 17.11
CA ILE A 61 18.79 4.96 15.88
C ILE A 61 17.35 5.41 16.14
N CYS A 62 16.49 4.56 16.73
CA CYS A 62 15.10 4.93 17.00
C CYS A 62 15.01 6.14 17.95
N LEU A 63 15.81 6.19 19.01
CA LEU A 63 15.84 7.34 19.93
C LEU A 63 16.30 8.61 19.23
N ALA A 64 17.29 8.53 18.33
CA ALA A 64 17.73 9.67 17.54
C ALA A 64 16.60 10.17 16.62
N LEU A 65 15.87 9.27 15.97
CA LEU A 65 14.73 9.61 15.13
C LEU A 65 13.55 10.19 15.94
N ASP A 66 13.24 9.60 17.11
CA ASP A 66 12.19 10.10 18.02
C ASP A 66 12.52 11.50 18.56
N LEU A 67 13.81 11.78 18.79
CA LEU A 67 14.27 13.10 19.16
C LEU A 67 14.08 14.11 18.02
N LEU A 68 14.37 13.74 16.77
CA LEU A 68 14.08 14.58 15.61
C LEU A 68 12.58 14.83 15.45
N ILE A 69 11.76 13.80 15.65
CA ILE A 69 10.30 13.93 15.65
C ILE A 69 9.85 14.95 16.70
N LEU A 70 10.39 14.86 17.92
CA LEU A 70 10.07 15.79 19.01
C LEU A 70 10.47 17.22 18.67
N PHE A 71 11.65 17.42 18.08
CA PHE A 71 12.08 18.75 17.62
C PHE A 71 11.17 19.30 16.54
N LEU A 72 10.73 18.48 15.58
CA LEU A 72 9.77 18.91 14.55
C LEU A 72 8.41 19.33 15.11
N GLN A 73 8.03 18.82 16.29
CA GLN A 73 6.76 19.16 16.94
C GLN A 73 6.84 20.41 17.82
N THR A 74 8.01 20.70 18.38
CA THR A 74 8.20 21.74 19.39
C THR A 74 8.79 23.03 18.82
N MET A 75 9.60 22.92 17.76
CA MET A 75 10.34 24.04 17.19
C MET A 75 9.52 24.80 16.15
N LYS A 76 9.83 26.10 15.97
CA LYS A 76 9.29 26.91 14.86
C LYS A 76 9.79 26.38 13.52
N ARG A 77 8.98 26.59 12.47
CA ARG A 77 9.21 26.11 11.10
C ARG A 77 10.63 26.40 10.57
N ASP A 78 11.08 27.64 10.68
CA ASP A 78 12.38 28.07 10.12
C ASP A 78 13.55 27.37 10.80
N LEU A 79 13.49 27.21 12.12
CA LEU A 79 14.51 26.51 12.89
C LEU A 79 14.49 25.01 12.58
N ALA A 80 13.30 24.39 12.51
CA ALA A 80 13.16 22.99 12.15
C ALA A 80 13.82 22.65 10.79
N ILE A 81 13.67 23.54 9.80
CA ILE A 81 14.31 23.41 8.48
C ILE A 81 15.83 23.47 8.60
N GLN A 82 16.37 24.45 9.33
CA GLN A 82 17.81 24.59 9.55
C GLN A 82 18.41 23.36 10.27
N MET A 83 17.67 22.78 11.20
CA MET A 83 18.11 21.58 11.94
C MET A 83 18.16 20.32 11.07
N LEU A 84 17.21 20.17 10.14
CA LEU A 84 17.09 18.99 9.28
C LEU A 84 18.07 19.00 8.10
N MET A 85 18.49 20.18 7.64
CA MET A 85 19.42 20.40 6.54
C MET A 85 20.67 19.48 6.55
N PRO A 86 21.49 19.44 7.61
CA PRO A 86 22.67 18.58 7.65
C PRO A 86 22.33 17.08 7.75
N LEU A 87 21.09 16.73 8.13
CA LEU A 87 20.69 15.35 8.40
C LEU A 87 20.06 14.64 7.20
N GLN A 88 19.84 15.33 6.09
CA GLN A 88 19.14 14.78 4.92
C GLN A 88 19.75 13.46 4.43
N ARG A 89 21.08 13.38 4.31
CA ARG A 89 21.78 12.17 3.88
C ARG A 89 21.57 11.00 4.84
N ALA A 90 21.62 11.25 6.14
CA ALA A 90 21.43 10.23 7.16
C ALA A 90 19.98 9.73 7.21
N ILE A 91 19.01 10.64 7.03
CA ILE A 91 17.59 10.30 6.92
C ILE A 91 17.32 9.46 5.67
N SER A 92 17.89 9.84 4.51
CA SER A 92 17.82 9.08 3.26
C SER A 92 18.35 7.65 3.45
N THR A 93 19.48 7.50 4.15
CA THR A 93 20.06 6.19 4.47
C THR A 93 19.16 5.37 5.41
N CYS A 94 18.53 6.00 6.41
CA CYS A 94 17.56 5.32 7.30
C CYS A 94 16.32 4.81 6.55
N CYS A 95 15.96 5.41 5.40
CA CYS A 95 14.84 4.95 4.57
C CYS A 95 15.10 3.59 3.91
N THR A 96 16.35 3.16 3.79
CA THR A 96 16.69 1.84 3.21
C THR A 96 16.62 0.70 4.22
N CYS A 97 16.38 1.00 5.51
CA CYS A 97 16.31 0.00 6.56
C CYS A 97 15.16 -0.99 6.35
N THR A 98 15.38 -2.25 6.71
CA THR A 98 14.32 -3.26 6.72
C THR A 98 13.76 -3.53 8.13
N ASN A 99 14.44 -3.05 9.18
CA ASN A 99 14.00 -3.26 10.55
C ASN A 99 12.66 -2.55 10.83
N PRO A 100 11.61 -3.26 11.26
CA PRO A 100 10.26 -2.70 11.38
C PRO A 100 10.16 -1.53 12.38
N LYS A 101 10.99 -1.53 13.45
CA LYS A 101 11.01 -0.42 14.42
C LYS A 101 11.57 0.84 13.79
N ILE A 102 12.67 0.72 13.04
CA ILE A 102 13.28 1.85 12.32
C ILE A 102 12.33 2.34 11.23
N VAL A 103 11.79 1.43 10.40
CA VAL A 103 10.83 1.76 9.34
C VAL A 103 9.63 2.55 9.88
N SER A 104 9.04 2.12 10.99
CA SER A 104 7.91 2.82 11.61
C SER A 104 8.31 4.23 12.11
N THR A 105 9.47 4.36 12.73
CA THR A 105 9.96 5.64 13.25
C THR A 105 10.34 6.60 12.12
N VAL A 106 10.99 6.10 11.07
CA VAL A 106 11.31 6.85 9.84
C VAL A 106 10.03 7.30 9.16
N HIS A 107 9.01 6.44 9.03
CA HIS A 107 7.70 6.83 8.48
C HIS A 107 7.07 8.00 9.27
N ASN A 108 7.10 7.94 10.60
CA ASN A 108 6.58 9.02 11.45
C ASN A 108 7.37 10.32 11.26
N LEU A 109 8.71 10.23 11.16
CA LEU A 109 9.58 11.37 10.89
C LEU A 109 9.26 11.99 9.53
N LEU A 110 9.23 11.18 8.45
CA LEU A 110 8.92 11.62 7.10
C LEU A 110 7.53 12.24 7.03
N THR A 111 6.53 11.66 7.71
CA THR A 111 5.16 12.20 7.74
C THR A 111 5.12 13.61 8.31
N LYS A 112 5.80 13.84 9.44
CA LYS A 112 5.88 15.17 10.07
C LYS A 112 6.69 16.14 9.22
N MET A 113 7.84 15.69 8.71
CA MET A 113 8.70 16.49 7.85
C MET A 113 7.97 16.93 6.58
N MET A 114 7.27 16.02 5.91
CA MET A 114 6.49 16.29 4.69
C MET A 114 5.22 17.10 4.97
N ALA A 115 4.72 17.12 6.21
CA ALA A 115 3.62 18.02 6.61
C ALA A 115 4.12 19.46 6.79
N ILE A 116 5.36 19.63 7.26
CA ILE A 116 6.00 20.94 7.34
C ILE A 116 6.41 21.39 5.94
N VAL A 117 7.17 20.58 5.19
CA VAL A 117 7.65 20.86 3.83
C VAL A 117 7.07 19.83 2.87
N PRO A 118 5.95 20.10 2.18
CA PRO A 118 5.37 19.15 1.25
C PRO A 118 6.27 18.89 0.03
N PRO A 119 6.37 17.64 -0.46
CA PRO A 119 7.10 17.35 -1.69
C PRO A 119 6.35 17.98 -2.89
N SER A 120 7.07 18.68 -3.75
CA SER A 120 6.53 19.31 -4.95
C SER A 120 5.92 18.26 -5.89
N CYS A 121 4.61 18.37 -6.16
CA CYS A 121 3.93 17.46 -7.09
C CYS A 121 3.87 17.98 -8.53
N HIS A 122 4.10 19.27 -8.76
CA HIS A 122 4.10 19.90 -10.07
C HIS A 122 5.22 20.94 -10.13
N SER A 123 5.90 21.07 -11.27
CA SER A 123 6.88 22.13 -11.57
C SER A 123 6.25 23.55 -11.62
N SER A 124 5.07 23.74 -11.04
CA SER A 124 4.33 24.99 -11.02
C SER A 124 4.16 25.48 -9.58
N THR A 125 4.54 26.74 -9.39
CA THR A 125 4.77 27.51 -8.17
C THR A 125 3.54 27.77 -7.28
N ILE A 126 2.53 26.88 -7.23
CA ILE A 126 1.31 27.10 -6.44
C ILE A 126 0.84 25.82 -5.75
N SER A 127 0.85 25.83 -4.40
CA SER A 127 0.21 24.80 -3.58
C SER A 127 -1.31 25.07 -3.48
N PRO A 128 -2.22 24.10 -3.74
CA PRO A 128 -3.66 24.36 -3.77
C PRO A 128 -4.32 24.45 -2.38
N ARG A 129 -3.61 24.18 -1.28
CA ARG A 129 -4.22 23.98 0.05
C ARG A 129 -3.95 25.04 1.09
N CYS A 130 -3.04 25.95 0.81
CA CYS A 130 -2.79 27.14 1.62
C CYS A 130 -2.57 28.26 0.63
N GLY A 131 -3.42 29.28 0.59
CA GLY A 131 -3.24 30.46 -0.28
C GLY A 131 -2.00 31.30 0.08
N GLN A 132 -0.97 30.69 0.68
CA GLN A 132 0.33 31.28 0.92
C GLN A 132 1.33 30.74 -0.11
N PRO A 133 2.11 31.62 -0.75
CA PRO A 133 3.22 31.18 -1.59
C PRO A 133 4.20 30.40 -0.72
N VAL A 134 4.44 29.13 -1.07
CA VAL A 134 5.59 28.40 -0.55
C VAL A 134 6.82 29.14 -1.08
N LYS A 135 7.65 29.71 -0.18
CA LYS A 135 8.91 30.35 -0.58
C LYS A 135 9.73 29.32 -1.37
N VAL A 136 10.05 29.65 -2.62
CA VAL A 136 10.79 28.80 -3.57
C VAL A 136 12.08 28.25 -2.96
N ASP A 137 12.76 29.06 -2.14
CA ASP A 137 14.01 28.71 -1.44
C ASP A 137 13.91 27.48 -0.51
N THR A 138 12.72 27.19 0.05
CA THR A 138 12.54 26.05 0.98
C THR A 138 12.38 24.72 0.26
N LEU A 139 11.91 24.75 -0.99
CA LEU A 139 11.77 23.55 -1.83
C LEU A 139 13.15 23.06 -2.26
N GLU A 140 13.98 23.96 -2.81
CA GLU A 140 15.36 23.66 -3.22
C GLU A 140 16.19 23.02 -2.10
N THR A 141 15.90 23.42 -0.85
CA THR A 141 16.60 22.92 0.34
C THR A 141 16.43 21.40 0.56
N PHE A 142 15.27 20.82 0.26
CA PHE A 142 14.97 19.38 0.48
C PHE A 142 14.83 18.59 -0.83
N GLU A 143 15.08 19.20 -1.98
CA GLU A 143 14.93 18.57 -3.29
C GLU A 143 15.77 17.30 -3.43
N GLN A 144 17.02 17.31 -2.93
CA GLN A 144 17.87 16.13 -2.98
C GLN A 144 17.28 14.97 -2.16
N LEU A 145 16.83 15.22 -0.93
CA LEU A 145 16.22 14.19 -0.09
C LEU A 145 14.95 13.61 -0.73
N TYR A 146 14.07 14.45 -1.28
CA TYR A 146 12.88 13.95 -1.96
C TYR A 146 13.18 13.22 -3.25
N THR A 147 14.23 13.63 -3.98
CA THR A 147 14.72 12.92 -5.17
C THR A 147 15.28 11.54 -4.80
N ASP A 148 16.04 11.45 -3.70
CA ASP A 148 16.56 10.19 -3.19
C ASP A 148 15.41 9.25 -2.76
N ILE A 149 14.43 9.77 -2.01
CA ILE A 149 13.25 8.99 -1.59
C ILE A 149 12.44 8.54 -2.81
N HIS A 150 12.22 9.42 -3.78
CA HIS A 150 11.51 9.08 -5.02
C HIS A 150 12.23 7.97 -5.79
N SER A 151 13.55 8.09 -5.93
CA SER A 151 14.41 7.11 -6.58
C SER A 151 14.43 5.79 -5.84
N LEU A 152 14.51 5.82 -4.50
CA LEU A 152 14.40 4.65 -3.64
C LEU A 152 13.09 3.90 -3.87
N ILE A 153 11.96 4.63 -3.93
CA ILE A 153 10.65 4.04 -4.16
C ILE A 153 10.55 3.41 -5.54
N LEU A 154 10.94 4.16 -6.58
CA LEU A 154 10.91 3.69 -7.96
C LEU A 154 11.81 2.46 -8.16
N ASN A 155 13.03 2.50 -7.63
CA ASN A 155 13.98 1.40 -7.69
C ASN A 155 13.48 0.18 -6.89
N GLY A 156 12.84 0.39 -5.73
CA GLY A 156 12.22 -0.66 -4.95
C GLY A 156 11.14 -1.41 -5.72
N PHE A 157 10.23 -0.68 -6.38
CA PHE A 157 9.19 -1.27 -7.22
C PHE A 157 9.78 -2.01 -8.43
N MET A 158 10.73 -1.41 -9.14
CA MET A 158 11.39 -2.05 -10.27
C MET A 158 12.15 -3.31 -9.86
N SER A 159 12.83 -3.29 -8.71
CA SER A 159 13.56 -4.44 -8.18
C SER A 159 12.60 -5.59 -7.87
N TYR A 160 11.49 -5.28 -7.18
CA TYR A 160 10.47 -6.29 -6.90
C TYR A 160 9.82 -6.82 -8.18
N ASN A 161 9.53 -5.97 -9.17
CA ASN A 161 8.94 -6.38 -10.45
C ASN A 161 9.83 -7.34 -11.24
N LYS A 162 11.16 -7.22 -11.15
CA LYS A 162 12.13 -8.09 -11.83
C LYS A 162 12.27 -9.48 -11.23
N ILE A 163 11.95 -9.66 -9.95
CA ILE A 163 12.06 -10.96 -9.27
C ILE A 163 11.20 -12.00 -10.04
N GLY A 164 11.78 -13.13 -10.43
CA GLY A 164 11.04 -14.19 -11.13
C GLY A 164 10.73 -13.94 -12.62
N GLN A 165 11.23 -12.86 -13.25
CA GLN A 165 11.12 -12.66 -14.71
C GLN A 165 12.20 -13.42 -15.52
N THR A 166 13.06 -14.23 -14.89
CA THR A 166 14.08 -15.06 -15.55
C THR A 166 13.51 -16.34 -16.19
N GLY A 167 12.33 -16.25 -16.80
CA GLY A 167 11.62 -17.36 -17.44
C GLY A 167 11.05 -17.00 -18.81
N ALA A 168 11.66 -16.06 -19.54
CA ALA A 168 11.36 -15.93 -20.96
C ALA A 168 11.96 -17.13 -21.70
N PRO A 169 11.20 -17.85 -22.55
CA PRO A 169 11.78 -18.92 -23.35
C PRO A 169 12.85 -18.32 -24.26
N MET A 170 14.04 -18.93 -24.26
CA MET A 170 15.09 -18.64 -25.23
C MET A 170 14.47 -18.79 -26.64
N ILE A 171 14.20 -17.66 -27.29
CA ILE A 171 13.86 -17.64 -28.71
C ILE A 171 15.15 -18.01 -29.43
N MET A 172 15.22 -19.28 -29.83
CA MET A 172 16.23 -19.80 -30.75
C MET A 172 16.15 -18.96 -32.04
N PRO A 173 17.25 -18.35 -32.53
CA PRO A 173 17.20 -17.66 -33.82
C PRO A 173 16.98 -18.70 -34.92
N GLY A 174 15.85 -18.57 -35.61
CA GLY A 174 15.49 -19.38 -36.75
C GLY A 174 16.52 -19.32 -37.87
N GLN A 175 16.67 -20.47 -38.52
CA GLN A 175 17.47 -20.69 -39.72
C GLN A 175 17.21 -19.63 -40.79
N MET A 176 18.30 -19.04 -41.31
CA MET A 176 18.30 -18.44 -42.64
C MET A 176 19.04 -19.37 -43.59
N ASN A 177 18.27 -19.85 -44.55
CA ASN A 177 18.66 -20.64 -45.70
C ASN A 177 19.58 -19.82 -46.62
N ASN A 178 20.79 -20.31 -46.93
CA ASN A 178 21.40 -20.00 -48.21
C ASN A 178 22.40 -21.08 -48.66
N THR A 179 22.20 -21.49 -49.90
CA THR A 179 22.89 -22.52 -50.68
C THR A 179 24.25 -22.03 -51.21
N ASN A 180 25.30 -22.87 -51.13
CA ASN A 180 26.01 -23.42 -52.31
C ASN A 180 27.39 -24.03 -52.00
N ALA A 181 27.57 -25.24 -52.56
CA ALA A 181 28.72 -25.73 -53.31
C ALA A 181 30.05 -26.12 -52.62
N THR A 182 30.30 -27.45 -52.67
CA THR A 182 31.52 -28.15 -53.15
C THR A 182 32.89 -27.84 -52.54
N GLY A 183 33.56 -28.88 -52.03
CA GLY A 183 35.02 -28.87 -51.87
C GLY A 183 35.56 -29.98 -50.96
N SER A 184 36.28 -30.91 -51.57
CA SER A 184 36.95 -32.10 -51.01
C SER A 184 38.16 -31.83 -50.10
N ALA A 185 38.54 -32.90 -49.38
CA ALA A 185 39.90 -33.33 -48.99
C ALA A 185 40.43 -33.01 -47.56
N GLY A 186 40.53 -34.10 -46.77
CA GLY A 186 41.75 -34.59 -46.10
C GLY A 186 42.51 -33.73 -45.08
N ILE A 187 42.68 -34.24 -43.85
CA ILE A 187 43.91 -34.90 -43.35
C ILE A 187 43.71 -35.27 -41.86
N ALA A 188 44.34 -36.38 -41.47
CA ALA A 188 44.20 -37.10 -40.22
C ALA A 188 45.20 -36.70 -39.12
N GLN A 189 44.95 -37.25 -37.91
CA GLN A 189 45.90 -37.53 -36.80
C GLN A 189 46.41 -36.31 -36.00
N MET A 190 46.51 -36.29 -34.65
CA MET A 190 47.02 -37.31 -33.70
C MET A 190 46.59 -37.03 -32.23
N MET A 191 46.04 -38.05 -31.53
CA MET A 191 46.21 -38.54 -30.12
C MET A 191 46.46 -37.65 -28.86
N PRO A 192 46.19 -38.20 -27.64
CA PRO A 192 45.57 -37.49 -26.50
C PRO A 192 46.53 -37.24 -25.32
N ASN A 193 46.08 -36.46 -24.32
CA ASN A 193 46.62 -36.63 -22.97
C ASN A 193 45.57 -36.41 -21.87
N THR A 194 45.33 -37.49 -21.14
CA THR A 194 44.62 -37.61 -19.88
C THR A 194 45.33 -36.86 -18.75
N SER A 195 44.58 -36.17 -17.89
CA SER A 195 44.76 -36.20 -16.43
C SER A 195 43.58 -35.54 -15.72
N ALA A 196 42.83 -36.38 -15.02
CA ALA A 196 41.77 -36.00 -14.10
C ALA A 196 42.36 -35.29 -12.87
N ARG A 197 41.70 -34.22 -12.41
CA ARG A 197 41.93 -33.64 -11.09
C ARG A 197 40.60 -33.23 -10.46
N LEU A 198 40.16 -34.03 -9.49
CA LEU A 198 39.20 -33.63 -8.46
C LEU A 198 39.83 -32.59 -7.53
N PRO A 199 39.03 -31.67 -6.97
CA PRO A 199 39.16 -31.35 -5.54
C PRO A 199 37.80 -31.57 -4.85
N VAL A 200 37.75 -32.48 -3.87
CA VAL A 200 37.94 -32.22 -2.43
C VAL A 200 36.78 -31.42 -1.85
N GLY A 201 36.02 -32.13 -1.00
CA GLY A 201 34.77 -31.68 -0.41
C GLY A 201 34.89 -30.43 0.45
N GLN A 202 33.88 -29.57 0.32
CA GLN A 202 33.55 -28.59 1.34
C GLN A 202 32.59 -29.23 2.33
N MET A 203 33.04 -29.22 3.58
CA MET A 203 32.29 -29.61 4.76
C MET A 203 30.97 -28.86 4.82
N ALA A 204 29.91 -29.61 5.10
CA ALA A 204 28.61 -29.11 5.49
C ALA A 204 28.76 -28.12 6.65
N GLY A 205 28.59 -26.83 6.36
CA GLY A 205 28.25 -25.84 7.36
C GLY A 205 26.79 -26.07 7.76
N THR A 206 26.59 -26.42 9.02
CA THR A 206 25.30 -26.45 9.71
C THR A 206 24.53 -25.14 9.44
N GLN A 207 23.51 -25.21 8.59
CA GLN A 207 22.58 -24.12 8.37
C GLN A 207 21.72 -23.95 9.63
N ILE A 208 21.87 -22.80 10.29
CA ILE A 208 20.90 -22.29 11.27
C ILE A 208 19.69 -21.77 10.45
N PRO A 209 18.43 -22.07 10.82
CA PRO A 209 17.26 -21.71 10.03
C PRO A 209 17.03 -20.19 10.04
N GLY A 210 17.49 -19.50 8.99
CA GLY A 210 17.38 -18.06 8.79
C GLY A 210 16.57 -17.73 7.54
N LEU A 211 15.67 -16.75 7.66
CA LEU A 211 14.72 -16.19 6.69
C LEU A 211 14.93 -16.55 5.21
N SER A 212 13.90 -17.12 4.58
CA SER A 212 13.84 -17.31 3.13
C SER A 212 14.11 -15.99 2.39
N SER A 213 14.79 -16.04 1.25
CA SER A 213 15.08 -14.87 0.38
C SER A 213 13.82 -14.06 0.03
N SER A 214 12.65 -14.69 0.02
CA SER A 214 11.33 -14.05 -0.15
C SER A 214 10.89 -13.17 1.02
N THR A 215 11.30 -13.49 2.26
CA THR A 215 10.95 -12.69 3.45
C THR A 215 11.67 -11.34 3.42
N THR A 216 12.94 -11.36 3.02
CA THR A 216 13.78 -10.16 2.91
C THR A 216 13.26 -9.22 1.83
N THR A 217 12.79 -9.75 0.69
CA THR A 217 12.25 -8.92 -0.41
C THR A 217 10.92 -8.26 -0.03
N LEU A 218 10.04 -8.97 0.69
CA LEU A 218 8.80 -8.39 1.22
C LEU A 218 9.08 -7.31 2.29
N SER A 219 10.08 -7.53 3.15
CA SER A 219 10.48 -6.55 4.17
C SER A 219 11.07 -5.28 3.55
N GLN A 220 11.87 -5.41 2.49
CA GLN A 220 12.37 -4.28 1.70
C GLN A 220 11.23 -3.52 1.00
N LEU A 221 10.29 -4.25 0.38
CA LEU A 221 9.13 -3.65 -0.26
C LEU A 221 8.25 -2.90 0.76
N PHE A 222 8.05 -3.47 1.95
CA PHE A 222 7.31 -2.82 3.03
C PHE A 222 7.96 -1.50 3.45
N SER A 223 9.29 -1.47 3.63
CA SER A 223 10.03 -0.25 3.96
C SER A 223 9.84 0.86 2.91
N VAL A 224 9.98 0.49 1.64
CA VAL A 224 9.76 1.39 0.50
C VAL A 224 8.32 1.94 0.48
N LEU A 225 7.32 1.09 0.70
CA LEU A 225 5.92 1.50 0.74
C LEU A 225 5.59 2.40 1.93
N MET A 226 6.27 2.23 3.08
CA MET A 226 6.13 3.13 4.21
C MET A 226 6.68 4.53 3.94
N CYS A 227 7.73 4.66 3.13
CA CYS A 227 8.20 5.94 2.62
C CYS A 227 7.17 6.57 1.65
N LEU A 228 6.61 5.77 0.72
CA LEU A 228 5.54 6.23 -0.16
C LEU A 228 4.31 6.69 0.63
N LYS A 229 3.93 5.96 1.68
CA LYS A 229 2.82 6.32 2.56
C LYS A 229 3.01 7.70 3.18
N ALA A 230 4.21 8.00 3.67
CA ALA A 230 4.50 9.32 4.22
C ALA A 230 4.29 10.44 3.18
N ALA A 231 4.73 10.22 1.93
CA ALA A 231 4.54 11.18 0.84
C ALA A 231 3.06 11.39 0.46
N CYS A 232 2.27 10.30 0.43
CA CYS A 232 0.87 10.35 0.04
C CYS A 232 -0.08 10.91 1.11
N LEU A 233 0.33 11.03 2.38
CA LEU A 233 -0.53 11.51 3.47
C LEU A 233 -0.96 12.97 3.28
N ASN A 234 -0.04 13.83 2.84
CA ASN A 234 -0.33 15.25 2.60
C ASN A 234 -0.72 15.53 1.15
N GLU A 235 -0.12 14.81 0.21
CA GLU A 235 -0.32 14.98 -1.21
C GLU A 235 -0.65 13.63 -1.88
N PRO A 236 -1.92 13.19 -1.88
CA PRO A 236 -2.32 11.91 -2.44
C PRO A 236 -2.00 11.75 -3.93
N ALA A 237 -1.78 12.86 -4.68
CA ALA A 237 -1.37 12.85 -6.08
C ALA A 237 0.06 12.37 -6.33
N TYR A 238 0.88 12.28 -5.28
CA TYR A 238 2.26 11.79 -5.39
C TYR A 238 2.35 10.42 -6.07
N ILE A 239 1.40 9.53 -5.79
CA ILE A 239 1.37 8.16 -6.34
C ILE A 239 1.16 8.11 -7.86
N ASP A 240 0.58 9.14 -8.48
CA ASP A 240 0.32 9.13 -9.93
C ASP A 240 1.61 9.03 -10.74
N ARG A 241 2.68 9.68 -10.24
CA ARG A 241 4.03 9.64 -10.83
C ARG A 241 4.63 8.23 -10.84
N LEU A 242 4.13 7.37 -9.95
CA LEU A 242 4.58 6.00 -9.76
C LEU A 242 3.51 4.98 -10.21
N SER A 243 2.41 5.44 -10.82
CA SER A 243 1.21 4.62 -11.08
C SER A 243 1.52 3.34 -11.84
N THR A 244 2.25 3.42 -12.96
CA THR A 244 2.64 2.26 -13.77
C THR A 244 3.50 1.24 -13.00
N PRO A 245 4.69 1.59 -12.46
CA PRO A 245 5.52 0.62 -11.73
C PRO A 245 4.84 0.10 -10.46
N PHE A 246 4.05 0.94 -9.78
CA PHE A 246 3.24 0.55 -8.62
C PHE A 246 2.17 -0.49 -8.98
N LEU A 247 1.44 -0.29 -10.08
CA LEU A 247 0.36 -1.18 -10.50
C LEU A 247 0.90 -2.56 -10.90
N VAL A 248 2.04 -2.61 -11.60
CA VAL A 248 2.72 -3.87 -11.95
C VAL A 248 3.15 -4.61 -10.68
N MET A 249 3.73 -3.89 -9.70
CA MET A 249 4.12 -4.45 -8.41
C MET A 249 2.92 -5.00 -7.65
N LEU A 250 1.82 -4.24 -7.58
CA LEU A 250 0.61 -4.64 -6.90
C LEU A 250 -0.02 -5.88 -7.55
N GLN A 251 -0.10 -5.95 -8.88
CA GLN A 251 -0.60 -7.14 -9.58
C GLN A 251 0.24 -8.37 -9.27
N LYS A 252 1.56 -8.22 -9.22
CA LYS A 252 2.46 -9.31 -8.88
C LYS A 252 2.27 -9.77 -7.44
N LEU A 253 2.19 -8.84 -6.50
CA LEU A 253 1.93 -9.13 -5.08
C LEU A 253 0.59 -9.86 -4.90
N VAL A 254 -0.46 -9.44 -5.60
CA VAL A 254 -1.78 -10.10 -5.61
C VAL A 254 -1.67 -11.53 -6.14
N LYS A 255 -0.89 -11.77 -7.21
CA LYS A 255 -0.64 -13.12 -7.72
C LYS A 255 0.12 -13.98 -6.71
N GLU A 256 1.15 -13.45 -6.06
CA GLU A 256 1.91 -14.16 -5.03
C GLU A 256 1.02 -14.53 -3.83
N HIS A 257 0.17 -13.61 -3.38
CA HIS A 257 -0.80 -13.83 -2.30
C HIS A 257 -1.87 -14.88 -2.61
N THR A 258 -2.28 -14.98 -3.88
CA THR A 258 -3.39 -15.86 -4.29
C THR A 258 -2.95 -17.21 -4.86
N ASN A 259 -1.68 -17.36 -5.22
CA ASN A 259 -1.11 -18.61 -5.75
C ASN A 259 -0.45 -19.50 -4.68
N VAL A 260 -0.70 -19.27 -3.39
CA VAL A 260 -0.18 -20.12 -2.32
C VAL A 260 -0.79 -21.53 -2.49
N PRO A 261 0.01 -22.58 -2.78
CA PRO A 261 -0.52 -23.92 -2.99
C PRO A 261 -1.10 -24.44 -1.67
N ASN A 262 -2.30 -24.99 -1.73
CA ASN A 262 -3.12 -25.50 -0.62
C ASN A 262 -2.50 -26.67 0.18
N THR A 263 -1.18 -26.90 0.11
CA THR A 263 -0.56 -28.17 0.48
C THR A 263 0.14 -28.21 1.85
N GLN A 264 0.14 -27.15 2.66
CA GLN A 264 0.72 -27.20 4.01
C GLN A 264 -0.16 -26.48 5.04
N VAL A 265 -0.95 -27.27 5.77
CA VAL A 265 -1.97 -26.85 6.76
C VAL A 265 -1.35 -26.62 8.16
N GLN A 266 -0.07 -26.25 8.28
CA GLN A 266 0.53 -26.06 9.61
C GLN A 266 1.38 -24.80 9.69
N SER A 267 0.91 -23.89 10.55
CA SER A 267 1.38 -22.53 10.86
C SER A 267 0.97 -21.43 9.88
N PRO A 268 0.53 -20.24 10.36
CA PRO A 268 0.38 -19.08 9.51
C PRO A 268 1.77 -18.72 8.99
N ASP A 269 2.01 -18.96 7.70
CA ASP A 269 3.23 -18.53 7.06
C ASP A 269 3.38 -17.02 7.28
N PHE A 270 4.38 -16.63 8.07
CA PHE A 270 4.68 -15.23 8.37
C PHE A 270 4.71 -14.39 7.09
N ASN A 271 5.23 -14.96 6.00
CA ASN A 271 5.27 -14.36 4.68
C ASN A 271 3.89 -14.15 4.04
N ALA A 272 2.94 -15.05 4.21
CA ALA A 272 1.58 -14.89 3.70
C ALA A 272 0.85 -13.76 4.45
N SER A 273 0.97 -13.73 5.78
CA SER A 273 0.38 -12.66 6.60
C SER A 273 1.01 -11.29 6.27
N LEU A 274 2.33 -11.22 6.15
CA LEU A 274 3.07 -10.02 5.75
C LEU A 274 2.68 -9.54 4.35
N CYS A 275 2.58 -10.46 3.39
CA CYS A 275 2.14 -10.16 2.02
C CYS A 275 0.73 -9.52 2.03
N ALA A 276 -0.20 -10.06 2.81
CA ALA A 276 -1.53 -9.50 2.98
C ALA A 276 -1.53 -8.12 3.65
N ASP A 277 -0.65 -7.87 4.61
CA ASP A 277 -0.48 -6.54 5.22
C ASP A 277 0.08 -5.51 4.22
N ILE A 278 1.02 -5.93 3.38
CA ILE A 278 1.55 -5.11 2.28
C ILE A 278 0.44 -4.81 1.26
N ILE A 279 -0.40 -5.80 0.91
CA ILE A 279 -1.56 -5.58 0.03
C ILE A 279 -2.52 -4.55 0.64
N ASN A 280 -2.87 -4.69 1.92
CA ASN A 280 -3.74 -3.72 2.59
C ASN A 280 -3.14 -2.31 2.59
N LEU A 281 -1.83 -2.19 2.81
CA LEU A 281 -1.12 -0.91 2.68
C LEU A 281 -1.24 -0.34 1.27
N CYS A 282 -0.99 -1.14 0.23
CA CYS A 282 -1.13 -0.72 -1.16
C CYS A 282 -2.56 -0.27 -1.49
N LEU A 283 -3.57 -1.01 -1.02
CA LEU A 283 -4.99 -0.68 -1.20
C LEU A 283 -5.35 0.65 -0.53
N GLU A 284 -4.87 0.89 0.69
CA GLU A 284 -5.08 2.15 1.42
C GLU A 284 -4.42 3.34 0.68
N LEU A 285 -3.25 3.15 0.06
CA LEU A 285 -2.58 4.20 -0.73
C LEU A 285 -3.36 4.61 -1.98
N ILE A 286 -4.08 3.69 -2.62
CA ILE A 286 -4.83 3.98 -3.85
C ILE A 286 -6.28 4.37 -3.62
N LYS A 287 -6.87 4.12 -2.44
CA LYS A 287 -8.33 4.24 -2.23
C LYS A 287 -8.93 5.58 -2.66
N ASN A 288 -8.22 6.68 -2.38
CA ASN A 288 -8.65 8.05 -2.71
C ASN A 288 -8.39 8.43 -4.17
N ARG A 289 -7.69 7.57 -4.92
CA ARG A 289 -7.23 7.81 -6.29
C ARG A 289 -8.02 7.00 -7.32
N ILE A 290 -8.71 5.95 -6.92
CA ILE A 290 -9.47 5.05 -7.82
C ILE A 290 -10.41 5.85 -8.74
N ALA A 291 -11.16 6.81 -8.18
CA ALA A 291 -12.11 7.63 -8.93
C ALA A 291 -11.44 8.60 -9.93
N PHE A 292 -10.24 9.07 -9.63
CA PHE A 292 -9.47 10.02 -10.44
C PHE A 292 -8.49 9.34 -11.41
N SER A 293 -8.31 8.02 -11.28
CA SER A 293 -7.40 7.26 -12.13
C SER A 293 -7.91 7.21 -13.58
N ASN A 294 -6.97 7.12 -14.53
CA ASN A 294 -7.33 7.00 -15.94
C ASN A 294 -8.12 5.69 -16.20
N PRO A 295 -8.95 5.61 -17.26
CA PRO A 295 -9.82 4.46 -17.49
C PRO A 295 -9.07 3.11 -17.61
N GLU A 296 -7.86 3.11 -18.14
CA GLU A 296 -7.04 1.90 -18.31
C GLU A 296 -6.49 1.37 -16.99
N THR A 297 -5.97 2.27 -16.14
CA THR A 297 -5.51 1.96 -14.77
C THR A 297 -6.67 1.47 -13.94
N ARG A 298 -7.83 2.14 -14.02
CA ARG A 298 -9.05 1.74 -13.30
C ARG A 298 -9.52 0.34 -13.73
N ARG A 299 -9.59 0.08 -15.04
CA ARG A 299 -9.96 -1.24 -15.58
C ARG A 299 -9.01 -2.33 -15.07
N THR A 300 -7.72 -2.01 -14.99
CA THR A 300 -6.70 -2.92 -14.50
C THR A 300 -6.81 -3.17 -13.00
N LEU A 301 -7.07 -2.14 -12.18
CA LEU A 301 -7.34 -2.28 -10.75
C LEU A 301 -8.57 -3.17 -10.51
N ILE A 302 -9.67 -2.95 -11.22
CA ILE A 302 -10.88 -3.74 -11.06
C ILE A 302 -10.63 -5.21 -11.44
N ASN A 303 -10.10 -5.44 -12.65
CA ASN A 303 -10.02 -6.80 -13.20
C ASN A 303 -8.83 -7.61 -12.67
N SER A 304 -7.67 -6.99 -12.49
CA SER A 304 -6.42 -7.68 -12.16
C SER A 304 -6.04 -7.57 -10.69
N VAL A 305 -6.71 -6.72 -9.90
CA VAL A 305 -6.47 -6.59 -8.45
C VAL A 305 -7.73 -6.97 -7.69
N PHE A 306 -8.81 -6.18 -7.80
CA PHE A 306 -9.99 -6.34 -6.95
C PHE A 306 -10.72 -7.66 -7.19
N PHE A 307 -11.04 -8.03 -8.43
CA PHE A 307 -11.70 -9.32 -8.69
C PHE A 307 -10.87 -10.51 -8.24
N ILE A 308 -9.56 -10.50 -8.49
CA ILE A 308 -8.67 -11.59 -8.07
C ILE A 308 -8.62 -11.70 -6.55
N LEU A 309 -8.48 -10.57 -5.84
CA LEU A 309 -8.49 -10.56 -4.38
C LEU A 309 -9.84 -11.04 -3.82
N ILE A 310 -10.96 -10.54 -4.35
CA ILE A 310 -12.31 -10.96 -3.92
C ILE A 310 -12.46 -12.47 -4.08
N GLU A 311 -12.12 -13.04 -5.24
CA GLU A 311 -12.35 -14.45 -5.49
C GLU A 311 -11.38 -15.37 -4.74
N LYS A 312 -10.10 -15.00 -4.66
CA LYS A 312 -9.03 -15.92 -4.27
C LYS A 312 -8.34 -15.62 -2.95
N SER A 313 -8.46 -14.43 -2.38
CA SER A 313 -7.77 -14.12 -1.12
C SER A 313 -8.25 -15.05 0.00
N PRO A 314 -7.35 -15.70 0.77
CA PRO A 314 -7.71 -16.45 1.97
C PRO A 314 -7.91 -15.54 3.20
N GLU A 315 -7.41 -14.31 3.15
CA GLU A 315 -7.33 -13.41 4.30
C GLU A 315 -8.58 -12.54 4.48
N VAL A 316 -9.27 -12.69 5.62
CA VAL A 316 -10.42 -11.88 6.03
C VAL A 316 -10.07 -10.39 6.09
N LYS A 317 -8.87 -10.04 6.59
CA LYS A 317 -8.42 -8.64 6.71
C LYS A 317 -8.37 -7.93 5.36
N VAL A 318 -8.08 -8.65 4.28
CA VAL A 318 -8.09 -8.10 2.91
C VAL A 318 -9.53 -7.84 2.45
N MET A 319 -10.47 -8.75 2.76
CA MET A 319 -11.90 -8.55 2.46
C MET A 319 -12.47 -7.33 3.19
N LYS A 320 -12.18 -7.17 4.49
CA LYS A 320 -12.60 -5.99 5.28
C LYS A 320 -12.06 -4.69 4.69
N THR A 321 -10.80 -4.68 4.26
CA THR A 321 -10.17 -3.50 3.62
C THR A 321 -10.82 -3.17 2.27
N LEU A 322 -11.05 -4.17 1.41
CA LEU A 322 -11.72 -3.96 0.12
C LEU A 322 -13.13 -3.43 0.28
N LEU A 323 -13.89 -3.99 1.23
CA LEU A 323 -15.26 -3.57 1.50
C LEU A 323 -15.31 -2.09 1.94
N LYS A 324 -14.41 -1.68 2.84
CA LYS A 324 -14.28 -0.28 3.26
C LYS A 324 -13.96 0.64 2.09
N ILE A 325 -13.06 0.23 1.19
CA ILE A 325 -12.71 1.01 -0.01
C ILE A 325 -13.92 1.15 -0.93
N PHE A 326 -14.67 0.08 -1.16
CA PHE A 326 -15.87 0.13 -2.00
C PHE A 326 -16.96 0.97 -1.36
N GLU A 327 -17.14 0.90 -0.04
CA GLU A 327 -18.04 1.77 0.69
C GLU A 327 -17.68 3.26 0.52
N GLU A 328 -16.41 3.63 0.78
CA GLU A 328 -15.92 5.00 0.56
C GLU A 328 -16.11 5.43 -0.90
N TRP A 329 -15.83 4.54 -1.86
CA TRP A 329 -15.98 4.84 -3.29
C TRP A 329 -17.44 4.98 -3.73
N ILE A 330 -18.37 4.22 -3.15
CA ILE A 330 -19.81 4.33 -3.43
C ILE A 330 -20.38 5.61 -2.84
N LYS A 331 -19.94 5.98 -1.64
CA LYS A 331 -20.34 7.23 -0.96
C LYS A 331 -19.84 8.50 -1.66
N GLN A 332 -18.86 8.40 -2.56
CA GLN A 332 -18.44 9.56 -3.35
C GLN A 332 -19.56 10.04 -4.28
N PRO A 333 -19.89 11.34 -4.27
CA PRO A 333 -20.97 11.89 -5.09
C PRO A 333 -20.68 11.63 -6.57
N LEU A 334 -21.71 11.20 -7.30
CA LEU A 334 -21.63 10.87 -8.72
C LEU A 334 -21.28 12.10 -9.59
N SER A 335 -21.46 13.32 -9.07
CA SER A 335 -21.17 14.57 -9.78
C SER A 335 -20.19 15.46 -9.00
N PRO A 336 -19.02 15.81 -9.57
CA PRO A 336 -18.21 16.90 -9.07
C PRO A 336 -18.79 18.24 -9.55
N THR A 337 -19.91 18.67 -8.97
CA THR A 337 -20.45 20.02 -9.19
C THR A 337 -20.90 20.63 -7.87
N GLY A 338 -19.94 20.83 -6.96
CA GLY A 338 -20.02 21.90 -5.97
C GLY A 338 -19.27 23.09 -6.53
N HIS A 339 -19.99 24.19 -6.78
CA HIS A 339 -19.62 25.47 -7.42
C HIS A 339 -19.97 25.56 -8.91
N GLY A 340 -20.99 26.38 -9.18
CA GLY A 340 -21.75 26.40 -10.41
C GLY A 340 -20.97 26.77 -11.67
N SER A 341 -21.26 26.06 -12.74
CA SER A 341 -21.50 26.60 -14.08
C SER A 341 -21.95 25.43 -14.96
N GLY A 342 -23.11 25.58 -15.60
CA GLY A 342 -23.70 24.56 -16.45
C GLY A 342 -22.80 24.23 -17.64
N ARG A 343 -22.58 22.92 -17.84
CA ARG A 343 -22.48 22.19 -19.12
C ARG A 343 -22.02 20.77 -18.83
N ALA A 344 -22.99 19.86 -18.63
CA ALA A 344 -22.72 18.43 -18.64
C ALA A 344 -22.33 18.02 -20.07
N ASN A 345 -21.04 17.82 -20.32
CA ASN A 345 -20.58 17.25 -21.59
C ASN A 345 -21.04 15.79 -21.68
N SER A 346 -21.58 15.38 -22.84
CA SER A 346 -22.06 14.01 -23.12
C SER A 346 -21.03 12.91 -22.79
N GLY A 347 -19.72 13.21 -22.88
CA GLY A 347 -18.64 12.29 -22.47
C GLY A 347 -18.57 11.97 -20.97
N ASN A 348 -19.11 12.82 -20.10
CA ASN A 348 -19.14 12.58 -18.65
C ASN A 348 -20.23 11.57 -18.27
N VAL A 349 -21.35 11.52 -19.00
CA VAL A 349 -22.48 10.63 -18.69
C VAL A 349 -22.10 9.16 -18.90
N GLN A 350 -21.47 8.82 -20.04
CA GLN A 350 -21.03 7.45 -20.31
C GLN A 350 -20.01 6.96 -19.28
N THR A 351 -19.12 7.85 -18.84
CA THR A 351 -18.11 7.55 -17.81
C THR A 351 -18.75 7.30 -16.44
N MET A 352 -19.77 8.08 -16.06
CA MET A 352 -20.53 7.86 -14.83
C MET A 352 -21.28 6.52 -14.85
N VAL A 353 -21.96 6.19 -15.96
CA VAL A 353 -22.70 4.92 -16.09
C VAL A 353 -21.76 3.72 -16.02
N SER A 354 -20.60 3.79 -16.66
CA SER A 354 -19.57 2.75 -16.55
C SER A 354 -19.09 2.59 -15.11
N MET A 355 -18.80 3.69 -14.41
CA MET A 355 -18.37 3.63 -13.01
C MET A 355 -19.43 3.04 -12.09
N LEU A 356 -20.70 3.37 -12.30
CA LEU A 356 -21.78 2.81 -11.48
C LEU A 356 -21.94 1.30 -11.71
N ARG A 357 -21.76 0.82 -12.95
CA ARG A 357 -21.75 -0.60 -13.30
C ARG A 357 -20.59 -1.36 -12.63
N ASP A 358 -19.41 -0.77 -12.65
CA ASP A 358 -18.21 -1.35 -12.01
C ASP A 358 -18.41 -1.45 -10.49
N LYS A 359 -18.88 -0.36 -9.86
CA LYS A 359 -19.23 -0.34 -8.42
C LYS A 359 -20.23 -1.43 -8.06
N THR A 360 -21.33 -1.53 -8.82
CA THR A 360 -22.37 -2.57 -8.62
C THR A 360 -21.78 -3.98 -8.70
N THR A 361 -20.94 -4.23 -9.71
CA THR A 361 -20.34 -5.55 -9.93
C THR A 361 -19.41 -5.94 -8.78
N LEU A 362 -18.60 -5.01 -8.27
CA LEU A 362 -17.72 -5.25 -7.13
C LEU A 362 -18.51 -5.58 -5.86
N VAL A 363 -19.58 -4.84 -5.57
CA VAL A 363 -20.46 -5.11 -4.41
C VAL A 363 -21.13 -6.48 -4.50
N LEU A 364 -21.60 -6.87 -5.70
CA LEU A 364 -22.17 -8.19 -5.91
C LEU A 364 -21.14 -9.30 -5.68
N ARG A 365 -19.95 -9.15 -6.26
CA ARG A 365 -18.89 -10.16 -6.16
C ARG A 365 -18.39 -10.32 -4.73
N ILE A 366 -18.17 -9.23 -4.01
CA ILE A 366 -17.73 -9.30 -2.62
C ILE A 366 -18.80 -9.92 -1.72
N GLY A 367 -20.07 -9.56 -1.90
CA GLY A 367 -21.19 -10.15 -1.17
C GLY A 367 -21.31 -11.67 -1.38
N HIS A 368 -21.29 -12.12 -2.64
CA HIS A 368 -21.32 -13.54 -2.98
C HIS A 368 -20.13 -14.30 -2.37
N ASN A 369 -18.94 -13.70 -2.39
CA ASN A 369 -17.76 -14.32 -1.81
C ASN A 369 -17.81 -14.37 -0.27
N ILE A 370 -18.36 -13.35 0.40
CA ILE A 370 -18.58 -13.34 1.84
C ILE A 370 -19.50 -14.50 2.23
N GLU A 371 -20.64 -14.65 1.56
CA GLU A 371 -21.59 -15.75 1.83
C GLU A 371 -20.98 -17.14 1.57
N LYS A 372 -20.17 -17.27 0.52
CA LYS A 372 -19.60 -18.55 0.10
C LYS A 372 -18.38 -18.99 0.92
N ARG A 373 -17.46 -18.08 1.24
CA ARG A 373 -16.14 -18.40 1.82
C ARG A 373 -15.91 -17.86 3.22
N PHE A 374 -16.70 -16.89 3.66
CA PHE A 374 -16.54 -16.19 4.94
C PHE A 374 -17.86 -16.12 5.72
N SER A 375 -18.71 -17.15 5.60
CA SER A 375 -20.03 -17.23 6.25
C SER A 375 -19.96 -17.10 7.78
N ASP A 376 -18.83 -17.49 8.38
CA ASP A 376 -18.62 -17.49 9.82
C ASP A 376 -18.21 -16.11 10.37
N ASP A 377 -17.72 -15.19 9.52
CA ASP A 377 -17.35 -13.85 9.95
C ASP A 377 -18.58 -12.93 9.93
N VAL A 378 -19.27 -12.91 11.07
CA VAL A 378 -20.48 -12.10 11.29
C VAL A 378 -20.19 -10.60 11.17
N GLU A 379 -18.99 -10.15 11.54
CA GLU A 379 -18.63 -8.73 11.49
C GLU A 379 -18.43 -8.25 10.04
N LEU A 380 -17.78 -9.05 9.20
CA LEU A 380 -17.60 -8.78 7.77
C LEU A 380 -18.96 -8.75 7.06
N ASN A 381 -19.83 -9.71 7.36
CA ASN A 381 -21.18 -9.72 6.79
C ASN A 381 -22.01 -8.51 7.28
N ALA A 382 -21.88 -8.13 8.55
CA ALA A 382 -22.53 -6.93 9.09
C ALA A 382 -22.08 -5.66 8.35
N GLN A 383 -20.76 -5.47 8.15
CA GLN A 383 -20.23 -4.35 7.37
C GLN A 383 -20.79 -4.34 5.93
N TYR A 384 -20.92 -5.51 5.30
CA TYR A 384 -21.48 -5.62 3.95
C TYR A 384 -22.94 -5.18 3.93
N LEU A 385 -23.74 -5.65 4.88
CA LEU A 385 -25.15 -5.29 4.99
C LEU A 385 -25.37 -3.81 5.31
N GLU A 386 -24.48 -3.17 6.08
CA GLU A 386 -24.53 -1.71 6.29
C GLU A 386 -24.30 -0.93 4.99
N LEU A 387 -23.39 -1.40 4.12
CA LEU A 387 -23.21 -0.84 2.79
C LEU A 387 -24.45 -1.02 1.92
N ILE A 388 -25.07 -2.20 1.91
CA ILE A 388 -26.31 -2.43 1.17
C ILE A 388 -27.43 -1.52 1.69
N HIS A 389 -27.58 -1.40 3.01
CA HIS A 389 -28.54 -0.50 3.63
C HIS A 389 -28.31 0.96 3.19
N TYR A 390 -27.06 1.43 3.14
CA TYR A 390 -26.72 2.75 2.63
C TYR A 390 -27.19 2.96 1.18
N ILE A 391 -26.92 2.01 0.28
CA ILE A 391 -27.32 2.09 -1.13
C ILE A 391 -28.84 2.23 -1.27
N TYR A 392 -29.61 1.52 -0.45
CA TYR A 392 -31.08 1.56 -0.49
C TYR A 392 -31.70 2.77 0.25
N SER A 393 -30.92 3.46 1.09
CA SER A 393 -31.34 4.66 1.81
C SER A 393 -31.11 5.94 1.02
N ASP A 394 -30.22 5.91 0.03
CA ASP A 394 -29.88 7.06 -0.81
C ASP A 394 -30.79 7.12 -2.05
N ASP A 395 -31.53 8.22 -2.22
CA ASP A 395 -32.51 8.37 -3.31
C ASP A 395 -31.87 8.39 -4.71
N ALA A 396 -30.63 8.86 -4.84
CA ALA A 396 -29.93 8.85 -6.12
C ALA A 396 -29.47 7.44 -6.47
N LEU A 397 -28.92 6.69 -5.52
CA LEU A 397 -28.47 5.31 -5.77
C LEU A 397 -29.65 4.35 -5.94
N LYS A 398 -30.73 4.54 -5.20
CA LYS A 398 -31.92 3.69 -5.23
C LYS A 398 -32.65 3.74 -6.57
N THR A 399 -32.64 4.89 -7.24
CA THR A 399 -33.30 5.08 -8.55
C THR A 399 -32.50 4.49 -9.72
N HIS A 400 -31.25 4.08 -9.50
CA HIS A 400 -30.40 3.44 -10.50
C HIS A 400 -30.49 1.90 -10.46
N ASP A 401 -30.14 1.25 -11.58
CA ASP A 401 -30.07 -0.22 -11.76
C ASP A 401 -29.22 -0.98 -10.71
N ILE A 402 -28.45 -0.26 -9.88
CA ILE A 402 -27.67 -0.85 -8.79
C ILE A 402 -28.58 -1.48 -7.74
N ALA A 403 -29.69 -0.84 -7.37
CA ALA A 403 -30.60 -1.34 -6.35
C ALA A 403 -31.30 -2.61 -6.82
N SER A 404 -31.85 -2.62 -8.03
CA SER A 404 -32.52 -3.80 -8.59
C SER A 404 -31.60 -5.03 -8.68
N LYS A 405 -30.31 -4.83 -8.99
CA LYS A 405 -29.32 -5.92 -9.02
C LYS A 405 -28.94 -6.42 -7.63
N LEU A 406 -29.05 -5.59 -6.60
CA LEU A 406 -28.70 -5.92 -5.21
C LEU A 406 -29.90 -6.43 -4.40
N GLU A 407 -31.02 -6.78 -5.03
CA GLU A 407 -32.21 -7.29 -4.35
C GLU A 407 -31.91 -8.55 -3.52
N PHE A 408 -31.13 -9.48 -4.05
CA PHE A 408 -30.70 -10.68 -3.29
C PHE A 408 -29.97 -10.30 -1.99
N ALA A 409 -29.10 -9.28 -2.05
CA ALA A 409 -28.38 -8.80 -0.88
C ALA A 409 -29.30 -8.08 0.11
N PHE A 410 -30.33 -7.39 -0.38
CA PHE A 410 -31.38 -6.80 0.46
C PHE A 410 -32.17 -7.87 1.21
N MET A 411 -32.53 -8.96 0.53
CA MET A 411 -33.22 -10.11 1.15
C MET A 411 -32.31 -10.83 2.18
N ALA A 412 -31.01 -10.92 1.92
CA ALA A 412 -30.05 -11.39 2.92
C ALA A 412 -30.04 -10.51 4.18
N GLY A 413 -30.20 -9.18 4.02
CA GLY A 413 -30.36 -8.24 5.14
C GLY A 413 -31.61 -8.49 5.99
N LEU A 414 -32.74 -8.82 5.37
CA LEU A 414 -33.98 -9.21 6.08
C LEU A 414 -33.83 -10.53 6.85
N ARG A 415 -32.96 -11.43 6.38
CA ARG A 415 -32.64 -12.71 7.04
C ARG A 415 -31.47 -12.60 8.02
N CYS A 416 -30.86 -11.43 8.18
CA CYS A 416 -29.69 -11.25 9.03
C CYS A 416 -29.98 -11.68 10.47
N PRO A 417 -29.11 -12.49 11.12
CA PRO A 417 -29.34 -12.93 12.50
C PRO A 417 -29.29 -11.76 13.49
N GLN A 418 -28.51 -10.72 13.20
CA GLN A 418 -28.37 -9.53 14.06
C GLN A 418 -29.64 -8.66 14.02
N PRO A 419 -30.37 -8.52 15.15
CA PRO A 419 -31.66 -7.82 15.17
C PRO A 419 -31.56 -6.35 14.75
N GLN A 420 -30.49 -5.67 15.16
CA GLN A 420 -30.25 -4.25 14.87
C GLN A 420 -30.14 -3.98 13.36
N ILE A 421 -29.39 -4.81 12.64
CA ILE A 421 -29.26 -4.70 11.18
C ILE A 421 -30.57 -5.09 10.51
N ARG A 422 -31.15 -6.23 10.88
CA ARG A 422 -32.42 -6.72 10.31
C ARG A 422 -33.54 -5.67 10.40
N GLN A 423 -33.64 -4.97 11.53
CA GLN A 423 -34.62 -3.90 11.73
C GLN A 423 -34.48 -2.76 10.71
N LYS A 424 -33.24 -2.36 10.36
CA LYS A 424 -32.99 -1.33 9.35
C LYS A 424 -33.57 -1.71 7.98
N PHE A 425 -33.36 -2.94 7.54
CA PHE A 425 -33.91 -3.43 6.26
C PHE A 425 -35.43 -3.51 6.28
N PHE A 426 -36.04 -3.98 7.39
CA PHE A 426 -37.49 -3.96 7.54
C PHE A 426 -38.07 -2.54 7.53
N ASN A 427 -37.37 -1.55 8.08
CA ASN A 427 -37.81 -0.16 8.03
C ASN A 427 -37.86 0.37 6.59
N ILE A 428 -36.84 0.06 5.77
CA ILE A 428 -36.83 0.41 4.34
C ILE A 428 -37.98 -0.29 3.61
N LEU A 429 -38.14 -1.61 3.79
CA LEU A 429 -39.20 -2.37 3.15
C LEU A 429 -40.59 -1.82 3.53
N ASN A 430 -40.85 -1.61 4.81
CA ASN A 430 -42.12 -1.09 5.31
C ASN A 430 -42.43 0.33 4.81
N SER A 431 -41.40 1.15 4.62
CA SER A 431 -41.56 2.51 4.09
C SER A 431 -41.85 2.52 2.58
N ASN A 432 -41.33 1.54 1.83
CA ASN A 432 -41.61 1.39 0.40
C ASN A 432 -42.96 0.74 0.09
N LEU A 433 -43.51 -0.03 1.04
CA LEU A 433 -44.81 -0.66 0.89
C LEU A 433 -45.95 0.33 1.14
N ARG A 434 -46.96 0.28 0.28
CA ARG A 434 -48.20 1.05 0.48
C ARG A 434 -48.86 0.64 1.80
N LYS A 435 -49.61 1.57 2.40
CA LYS A 435 -50.20 1.37 3.73
C LYS A 435 -51.41 0.43 3.75
N ARG A 436 -52.07 0.21 2.62
CA ARG A 436 -53.29 -0.61 2.56
C ARG A 436 -52.95 -2.10 2.59
N ILE A 437 -53.72 -2.86 3.38
CA ILE A 437 -53.52 -4.31 3.58
C ILE A 437 -53.56 -5.08 2.26
N TYR A 438 -54.56 -4.81 1.41
CA TYR A 438 -54.70 -5.47 0.11
C TYR A 438 -53.47 -5.28 -0.79
N GLU A 439 -52.90 -4.07 -0.83
CA GLU A 439 -51.72 -3.78 -1.65
C GLU A 439 -50.47 -4.47 -1.11
N ARG A 440 -50.36 -4.62 0.23
CA ARG A 440 -49.29 -5.39 0.86
C ARG A 440 -49.41 -6.88 0.57
N LEU A 441 -50.62 -7.43 0.63
CA LEU A 441 -50.88 -8.83 0.26
C LEU A 441 -50.48 -9.08 -1.20
N LEU A 442 -50.91 -8.21 -2.11
CA LEU A 442 -50.56 -8.32 -3.53
C LEU A 442 -49.05 -8.23 -3.76
N TYR A 443 -48.35 -7.36 -3.01
CA TYR A 443 -46.90 -7.29 -3.07
C TYR A 443 -46.25 -8.62 -2.67
N ILE A 444 -46.65 -9.15 -1.50
CA ILE A 444 -46.08 -10.37 -0.92
C ILE A 444 -46.33 -11.59 -1.81
N THR A 445 -47.52 -11.72 -2.41
CA THR A 445 -47.88 -12.92 -3.18
C THR A 445 -47.51 -12.83 -4.65
N ASN A 446 -47.62 -11.65 -5.27
CA ASN A 446 -47.54 -11.53 -6.73
C ASN A 446 -46.37 -10.66 -7.22
N SER A 447 -45.89 -9.69 -6.43
CA SER A 447 -44.89 -8.73 -6.90
C SER A 447 -43.46 -9.12 -6.49
N GLN A 448 -43.29 -9.63 -5.28
CA GLN A 448 -41.97 -9.99 -4.75
C GLN A 448 -41.57 -11.40 -5.21
N SER A 449 -40.37 -11.52 -5.79
CA SER A 449 -39.69 -12.80 -5.96
C SER A 449 -38.89 -13.10 -4.70
N TRP A 450 -39.32 -14.07 -3.91
CA TRP A 450 -38.71 -14.42 -2.62
C TRP A 450 -37.47 -15.31 -2.74
#